data_AF-A0A1G8CVQ1-F1
#
_entry.id   AF-A0A1G8CVQ1-F1
#
_cell.length_a   1.000
_cell.length_b   1.000
_cell.length_c   1.000
_cell.angle_alpha   90.00
_cell.angle_beta   90.00
_cell.angle_gamma   90.00
#
_symmetry.space_group_name_H-M   'P 1'
#
loop_
_entity.id
_entity.type
_entity.pdbx_description
1 polymer ?
#
loop_
_entity_poly.entity_id
_entity_poly.type
_entity_poly.pdbx_seq_one_letter_code
_entity_poly.pdbx_strand_id
1 'polypeptide(L)'
;MHVATSLNIILNYYILWSVKLTGFKLTLHGELRLNIVKRTRGNLFMVWMNVDKPTKKCTLHMNSSCNYLQEKRETEYKGIGNLKCDGGWLSFTDPKLAKLYHQINLPEYELIDHC
;
A
#
# COMPACT_ATOMS: atom_id res chain seq x y z
N MET A 1 -2.15 -0.90 33.30
CA MET A 1 -2.67 -2.13 32.68
C MET A 1 -3.63 -1.68 31.58
N HIS A 2 -3.17 -1.63 30.32
CA HIS A 2 -4.00 -1.15 29.20
C HIS A 2 -3.97 -2.19 28.07
N VAL A 3 -5.18 -2.59 27.69
CA VAL A 3 -5.52 -3.68 26.76
C VAL A 3 -5.30 -3.18 25.33
N ALA A 4 -4.53 -3.92 24.54
CA ALA A 4 -4.35 -3.66 23.12
C ALA A 4 -5.54 -4.22 22.33
N THR A 5 -6.38 -3.34 21.79
CA THR A 5 -7.48 -3.73 20.90
C THR A 5 -6.98 -3.68 19.45
N SER A 6 -6.64 -4.84 18.90
CA SER A 6 -6.30 -4.98 17.47
C SER A 6 -7.59 -4.98 16.64
N LEU A 7 -7.79 -3.94 15.82
CA LEU A 7 -8.82 -3.96 14.77
C LEU A 7 -8.28 -4.77 13.58
N ASN A 8 -8.82 -5.97 13.39
CA ASN A 8 -8.61 -6.76 12.17
C ASN A 8 -9.60 -6.31 11.10
N ILE A 9 -9.14 -5.60 10.07
CA ILE A 9 -9.93 -5.35 8.86
C ILE A 9 -9.56 -6.45 7.87
N ILE A 10 -10.48 -7.41 7.68
CA ILE A 10 -10.34 -8.52 6.72
C ILE A 10 -10.81 -8.01 5.35
N LEU A 11 -9.88 -7.83 4.40
CA LEU A 11 -10.19 -7.66 2.98
C LEU A 11 -9.96 -9.02 2.30
N ASN A 12 -11.05 -9.74 2.02
CA ASN A 12 -11.02 -11.00 1.26
C ASN A 12 -10.77 -10.71 -0.23
N TYR A 13 -9.56 -10.97 -0.71
CA TYR A 13 -9.28 -11.10 -2.14
C TYR A 13 -8.68 -12.47 -2.42
N TYR A 14 -9.45 -13.33 -3.10
CA TYR A 14 -9.01 -14.65 -3.54
C TYR A 14 -8.22 -14.50 -4.84
N ILE A 15 -6.94 -14.86 -4.86
CA ILE A 15 -6.15 -14.99 -6.08
C ILE A 15 -5.82 -16.47 -6.30
N LEU A 16 -6.54 -17.12 -7.21
CA LEU A 16 -6.22 -18.49 -7.66
C LEU A 16 -5.04 -18.45 -8.64
N TRP A 17 -3.85 -18.88 -8.21
CA TRP A 17 -2.78 -19.27 -9.13
C TRP A 17 -2.76 -20.80 -9.26
N SER A 18 -3.21 -21.33 -10.40
CA SER A 18 -2.96 -22.73 -10.78
C SER A 18 -1.63 -22.81 -11.54
N VAL A 19 -0.58 -23.29 -10.88
CA VAL A 19 0.64 -23.71 -11.57
C VAL A 19 0.61 -25.23 -11.68
N LYS A 20 0.42 -25.74 -12.90
CA LYS A 20 0.55 -27.17 -13.22
C LYS A 20 2.04 -27.51 -13.29
N LEU A 21 2.58 -28.03 -12.19
CA LEU A 21 3.81 -28.82 -12.21
C LEU A 21 3.40 -30.28 -12.05
N THR A 22 3.90 -31.12 -12.95
CA THR A 22 3.72 -32.57 -12.97
C THR A 22 3.97 -33.17 -11.58
N GLY A 23 2.93 -33.75 -10.97
CA GLY A 23 3.07 -34.77 -9.93
C GLY A 23 2.88 -34.36 -8.47
N PHE A 24 2.76 -33.09 -8.10
CA PHE A 24 2.52 -32.70 -6.69
C PHE A 24 1.56 -31.51 -6.58
N LYS A 25 0.38 -31.74 -5.97
CA LYS A 25 -0.60 -30.68 -5.69
C LYS A 25 -0.29 -30.08 -4.31
N LEU A 26 0.68 -29.17 -4.23
CA LEU A 26 0.86 -28.33 -3.05
C LEU A 26 -0.18 -27.21 -3.10
N THR A 27 -1.17 -27.25 -2.21
CA THR A 27 -2.14 -26.17 -2.04
C THR A 27 -1.62 -25.24 -0.95
N LEU A 28 -0.95 -24.15 -1.34
CA LEU A 28 -0.50 -23.12 -0.40
C LEU A 28 -1.63 -22.12 -0.19
N HIS A 29 -2.35 -22.23 0.93
CA HIS A 29 -3.29 -21.21 1.39
C HIS A 29 -2.49 -20.04 1.98
N GLY A 30 -2.13 -19.07 1.14
CA GLY A 30 -1.47 -17.84 1.59
C GLY A 30 -2.49 -16.75 1.92
N GLU A 31 -2.79 -16.52 3.20
CA GLU A 31 -3.44 -15.29 3.66
C GLU A 31 -2.42 -14.15 3.66
N LEU A 32 -2.60 -13.13 2.82
CA LEU A 32 -1.83 -11.88 2.89
C LEU A 32 -2.39 -11.03 4.05
N ARG A 33 -1.91 -11.28 5.26
CA ARG A 33 -2.22 -10.44 6.43
C ARG A 33 -1.41 -9.15 6.37
N LEU A 34 -2.04 -8.07 5.94
CA LEU A 34 -1.47 -6.72 6.03
C LEU A 34 -1.48 -6.29 7.51
N ASN A 35 -0.41 -6.59 8.25
CA ASN A 35 -0.26 -6.18 9.64
C ASN A 35 0.05 -4.67 9.71
N ILE A 36 -0.97 -3.84 9.90
CA ILE A 36 -0.77 -2.42 10.22
C ILE A 36 -0.39 -2.31 11.71
N VAL A 37 0.90 -2.38 12.00
CA VAL A 37 1.43 -2.21 13.37
C VAL A 37 1.44 -0.72 13.72
N LYS A 38 0.58 -0.29 14.66
CA LYS A 38 0.72 1.03 15.32
C LYS A 38 1.90 0.97 16.29
N ARG A 39 3.07 1.51 15.92
CA ARG A 39 4.23 1.60 16.83
C ARG A 39 4.35 3.01 17.45
N THR A 40 4.47 3.05 18.77
CA THR A 40 4.67 4.26 19.59
C THR A 40 6.10 4.80 19.52
N ARG A 41 6.22 6.11 19.25
CA ARG A 41 7.35 7.02 19.55
C ARG A 41 8.77 6.51 19.22
N GLY A 42 9.06 6.42 17.94
CA GLY A 42 10.37 6.69 17.33
C GLY A 42 10.07 7.36 16.00
N ASN A 43 10.84 8.36 15.58
CA ASN A 43 10.54 9.19 14.40
C ASN A 43 10.17 8.28 13.20
N LEU A 44 8.87 8.20 12.88
CA LEU A 44 8.32 7.21 11.96
C LEU A 44 8.66 7.64 10.54
N PHE A 45 9.70 7.04 9.96
CA PHE A 45 9.94 7.12 8.53
C PHE A 45 8.75 6.46 7.83
N MET A 46 7.80 7.26 7.34
CA MET A 46 6.67 6.79 6.56
C MET A 46 6.90 7.13 5.09
N VAL A 47 6.76 6.11 4.26
CA VAL A 47 6.76 6.26 2.81
C VAL A 47 5.33 6.46 2.36
N TRP A 48 5.11 7.48 1.54
CA TRP A 48 3.82 7.76 0.96
C TRP A 48 3.87 7.53 -0.54
N MET A 49 2.90 6.79 -1.07
CA MET A 49 2.69 6.62 -2.49
C MET A 49 1.47 7.45 -2.91
N ASN A 50 1.69 8.38 -3.83
CA ASN A 50 0.62 9.03 -4.57
C ASN A 50 0.23 8.16 -5.75
N VAL A 51 -0.97 7.60 -5.74
CA VAL A 51 -1.56 6.92 -6.89
C VAL A 51 -2.42 7.93 -7.64
N ASP A 52 -2.08 8.18 -8.89
CA ASP A 52 -2.80 9.03 -9.81
C ASP A 52 -3.38 8.18 -10.95
N LYS A 53 -4.69 7.94 -10.89
CA LYS A 53 -5.40 7.08 -11.85
C LYS A 53 -5.50 7.70 -13.25
N PRO A 54 -5.89 8.98 -13.42
CA PRO A 54 -5.91 9.65 -14.72
C PRO A 54 -4.60 9.56 -15.50
N THR A 55 -3.46 9.75 -14.83
CA THR A 55 -2.14 9.73 -15.49
C THR A 55 -1.46 8.35 -15.46
N LYS A 56 -2.08 7.37 -14.79
CA LYS A 56 -1.50 6.04 -14.50
C LYS A 56 -0.11 6.12 -13.86
N LYS A 57 0.07 7.01 -12.86
CA LYS A 57 1.35 7.20 -12.17
C LYS A 57 1.26 6.83 -10.69
N CYS A 58 2.34 6.23 -10.19
CA CYS A 58 2.57 5.97 -8.77
C CYS A 58 3.83 6.71 -8.36
N THR A 59 3.72 7.75 -7.54
CA THR A 59 4.87 8.56 -7.10
C THR A 59 5.20 8.27 -5.65
N LEU A 60 6.43 7.84 -5.38
CA LEU A 60 6.93 7.56 -4.03
C LEU A 60 7.57 8.79 -3.40
N HIS A 61 7.16 9.05 -2.17
CA HIS A 61 7.64 10.14 -1.33
C HIS A 61 8.11 9.55 0.01
N MET A 62 9.42 9.50 0.21
CA MET A 62 10.12 8.97 1.37
C MET A 62 10.59 10.11 2.30
N ASN A 63 10.83 11.30 1.77
CA ASN A 63 11.20 12.47 2.57
C ASN A 63 9.96 13.16 3.21
N SER A 64 9.96 13.26 4.53
CA SER A 64 8.89 13.93 5.30
C SER A 64 8.79 15.44 5.02
N SER A 65 9.86 16.08 4.53
CA SER A 65 9.87 17.50 4.18
C SER A 65 9.36 17.78 2.75
N CYS A 66 8.85 16.76 2.04
CA CYS A 66 8.31 16.94 0.69
C CYS A 66 7.04 17.81 0.70
N ASN A 67 7.02 18.89 -0.09
CA ASN A 67 5.88 19.80 -0.17
C ASN A 67 4.57 19.08 -0.54
N TYR A 68 4.63 18.11 -1.46
CA TYR A 68 3.48 17.30 -1.82
C TYR A 68 2.88 16.55 -0.62
N LEU A 69 3.71 16.12 0.34
CA LEU A 69 3.22 15.46 1.56
C LEU A 69 2.66 16.44 2.58
N GLN A 70 3.17 17.67 2.63
CA GLN A 70 2.64 18.71 3.51
C GLN A 70 1.29 19.23 3.01
N GLU A 71 1.12 19.29 1.69
CA GLU A 71 -0.08 19.81 1.03
C GLU A 71 -1.14 18.73 0.71
N LYS A 72 -0.80 17.44 0.88
CA LYS A 72 -1.77 16.36 0.61
C LYS A 72 -3.01 16.56 1.48
N ARG A 73 -4.16 16.49 0.82
CA ARG A 73 -5.48 16.58 1.46
C ARG A 73 -6.43 15.62 0.79
N GLU A 74 -7.38 15.13 1.56
CA GLU A 74 -8.48 14.38 1.00
C GLU A 74 -9.37 15.33 0.20
N THR A 75 -9.79 14.90 -0.97
CA THR A 75 -10.76 15.60 -1.81
C THR A 75 -11.93 14.67 -2.11
N GLU A 76 -12.96 15.18 -2.79
CA GLU A 76 -14.08 14.37 -3.28
C GLU A 76 -13.59 13.20 -4.15
N TYR A 77 -12.56 13.43 -4.96
CA TYR A 77 -12.07 12.46 -5.95
C TYR A 77 -10.75 11.78 -5.59
N LYS A 78 -10.01 12.27 -4.58
CA LYS A 78 -8.70 11.74 -4.16
C LYS A 78 -8.66 11.43 -2.66
N GLY A 79 -8.36 10.17 -2.33
CA GLY A 79 -8.37 9.67 -0.94
C GLY A 79 -7.05 9.82 -0.19
N ILE A 80 -7.09 9.69 1.14
CA ILE A 80 -5.92 9.48 2.02
C ILE A 80 -6.14 8.21 2.82
N GLY A 81 -5.21 7.26 2.73
CA GLY A 81 -5.35 5.91 3.28
C GLY A 81 -6.21 4.97 2.44
N ASN A 82 -6.89 5.48 1.41
CA ASN A 82 -7.70 4.75 0.45
C ASN A 82 -7.57 5.38 -0.95
N LEU A 83 -8.02 4.64 -1.97
CA LEU A 83 -8.08 5.12 -3.36
C LEU A 83 -9.52 5.47 -3.73
N LYS A 84 -9.73 6.68 -4.25
CA LYS A 84 -11.00 7.16 -4.83
C LYS A 84 -10.95 7.16 -6.36
N CYS A 85 -11.84 7.90 -7.02
CA CYS A 85 -11.96 7.94 -8.48
C CYS A 85 -10.65 8.36 -9.17
N ASP A 86 -9.97 9.40 -8.66
CA ASP A 86 -8.69 9.91 -9.20
C ASP A 86 -7.47 9.27 -8.53
N GLY A 87 -7.70 8.33 -7.61
CA GLY A 87 -6.65 7.67 -6.84
C GLY A 87 -6.55 8.21 -5.42
N GLY A 88 -5.34 8.32 -4.88
CA GLY A 88 -5.17 8.66 -3.47
C GLY A 88 -3.75 8.49 -2.96
N TRP A 89 -3.60 8.75 -1.66
CA TRP A 89 -2.35 8.65 -0.93
C TRP A 89 -2.34 7.42 -0.05
N LEU A 90 -1.38 6.51 -0.27
CA LEU A 90 -1.20 5.31 0.54
C LEU A 90 0.09 5.42 1.35
N SER A 91 0.03 5.11 2.64
CA SER A 91 1.20 5.12 3.52
C SER A 91 1.74 3.72 3.75
N PHE A 92 3.05 3.58 3.76
CA PHE A 92 3.79 2.36 4.00
C PHE A 92 4.91 2.60 5.01
N THR A 93 5.26 1.56 5.76
CA THR A 93 6.38 1.62 6.72
C THR A 93 7.74 1.35 6.07
N ASP A 94 7.76 0.82 4.85
CA ASP A 94 8.97 0.43 4.13
C ASP A 94 8.78 0.72 2.62
N PRO A 95 9.74 1.38 1.94
CA PRO A 95 9.69 1.57 0.49
C PRO A 95 9.47 0.28 -0.29
N LYS A 96 10.03 -0.84 0.17
CA LYS A 96 9.88 -2.16 -0.47
C LYS A 96 8.43 -2.63 -0.49
N LEU A 97 7.67 -2.37 0.58
CA LEU A 97 6.25 -2.70 0.64
C LEU A 97 5.45 -1.86 -0.35
N ALA A 98 5.81 -0.59 -0.50
CA ALA A 98 5.19 0.30 -1.47
C ALA A 98 5.45 -0.19 -2.91
N LYS A 99 6.70 -0.55 -3.23
CA LYS A 99 7.06 -1.12 -4.55
C LYS A 99 6.36 -2.45 -4.83
N LEU A 100 6.27 -3.33 -3.82
CA LEU A 100 5.54 -4.59 -3.95
C LEU A 100 4.04 -4.36 -4.18
N TYR A 101 3.44 -3.39 -3.48
CA TYR A 101 2.03 -3.02 -3.70
C TYR A 101 1.79 -2.57 -5.14
N HIS A 102 2.67 -1.72 -5.68
CA HIS A 102 2.63 -1.29 -7.09
C HIS A 102 2.69 -2.48 -8.06
N GLN A 103 3.67 -3.37 -7.88
CA GLN A 103 3.85 -4.54 -8.76
C GLN A 103 2.63 -5.46 -8.78
N ILE A 104 1.95 -5.64 -7.64
CA ILE A 104 0.81 -6.55 -7.51
C ILE A 104 -0.49 -5.90 -8.01
N ASN A 105 -0.73 -4.64 -7.64
CA ASN A 105 -2.06 -4.02 -7.81
C ASN A 105 -2.13 -3.04 -8.99
N LEU A 106 -1.00 -2.45 -9.36
CA LEU A 106 -0.92 -1.37 -10.35
C LEU A 106 0.25 -1.60 -11.33
N PRO A 107 0.43 -2.81 -11.91
CA PRO A 107 1.60 -3.13 -12.73
C PRO A 107 1.71 -2.30 -14.01
N GLU A 108 0.57 -1.80 -14.51
CA GLU A 108 0.52 -0.92 -15.69
C GLU A 108 0.89 0.54 -15.40
N TYR A 109 1.02 0.91 -14.13
CA TYR A 109 1.26 2.30 -13.75
C TYR A 109 2.76 2.57 -13.77
N GLU A 110 3.17 3.75 -14.20
CA GLU A 110 4.56 4.19 -14.10
C GLU A 110 4.91 4.45 -12.63
N LEU A 111 5.98 3.83 -12.14
CA LEU A 111 6.49 4.07 -10.78
C LEU A 111 7.61 5.12 -10.82
N ILE A 112 7.44 6.19 -10.05
CA ILE A 112 8.38 7.32 -9.97
C ILE A 112 8.89 7.45 -8.54
N ASP A 113 10.20 7.32 -8.34
CA ASP A 113 10.88 7.63 -7.07
C ASP A 113 11.16 9.15 -7.03
N HIS A 114 10.35 9.94 -6.29
CA HIS A 114 10.44 11.41 -6.31
C HIS A 114 11.38 12.01 -5.26
N CYS A 115 11.29 11.56 -4.01
CA CYS A 115 12.07 12.07 -2.88
C CYS A 115 12.15 11.06 -1.75
#